data_AF-W6W7J0-F1
#
_entry.id   AF-W6W7J0-F1
#
_cell.length_a   1.000
_cell.length_b   1.000
_cell.length_c   1.000
_cell.angle_alpha   90.00
_cell.angle_beta   90.00
_cell.angle_gamma   90.00
#
_symmetry.space_group_name_H-M   'P 1'
#
loop_
_entity.id
_entity.type
_entity.pdbx_description
1 polymer ?
#
loop_
_entity_poly.entity_id
_entity_poly.type
_entity_poly.pdbx_seq_one_letter_code
_entity_poly.pdbx_strand_id
1 'polypeptide(L)'
;MNDGTGNRPDLDAPNLQSSNDILIVEDSVALSALLRQRLERETAGRTFCCASLEQARMLLAGQKFTLALTGLNLPDAPNGEILALLAEYAVPTIVFTATSETETRIRYTERKIIDYIVKSDNRTVDTVVRTVNRILTNSAFSVLVVDDARWARSGLVEIMQRQNFRVLEALSGKEALDMLDQNPSIELVITDYNMPDMDGHELTRRIRATRPSDELRIIGVSSSSDRGLSASFLKAGASDFIYRPFVPEELQCRIDNNVETLTQLKRLRYLAERDHLTGLANRRFFFEKNPPLRPAPANDAVAILDIDHFKSVNDTYGHEAGDQVLKRLAGTLSEMTIDRRYLAARLGGEEFAIYMKDTNAFQAHSFCEEIRTRVQATSIPVQDKTISVTISIGVMEMEERETFGNQLNAADQLLYMAKKNGRNRVYSSLTIPEALISQPQEPHTRVTRRPGTR
;
A
#
# COMPACT_ATOMS: atom_id res chain seq x y z
N MET A 1 26.68 14.32 35.76
CA MET A 1 27.41 13.08 35.43
C MET A 1 26.50 11.89 35.70
N ASN A 2 25.73 11.49 34.69
CA ASN A 2 25.50 10.10 34.30
C ASN A 2 24.52 10.11 33.13
N ASP A 3 25.06 9.84 31.95
CA ASP A 3 24.34 9.69 30.69
C ASP A 3 23.58 8.36 30.68
N GLY A 4 22.28 8.43 30.47
CA GLY A 4 21.40 7.28 30.23
C GLY A 4 20.83 7.37 28.83
N THR A 5 21.59 6.95 27.82
CA THR A 5 21.15 6.85 26.44
C THR A 5 20.11 5.73 26.31
N GLY A 6 18.84 6.10 26.34
CA GLY A 6 17.71 5.24 26.03
C GLY A 6 17.71 4.87 24.55
N ASN A 7 17.94 3.59 24.29
CA ASN A 7 17.91 2.94 22.99
C ASN A 7 16.50 3.06 22.37
N ARG A 8 16.31 4.00 21.44
CA ARG A 8 15.13 4.07 20.57
C ARG A 8 15.34 3.08 19.41
N PRO A 9 14.34 2.29 18.99
CA PRO A 9 14.49 1.48 17.80
C PRO A 9 14.53 2.40 16.58
N ASP A 10 15.68 2.44 15.91
CA ASP A 10 15.85 3.05 14.60
C ASP A 10 14.85 2.40 13.62
N LEU A 11 13.84 3.18 13.22
CA LEU A 11 12.84 2.79 12.22
C LEU A 11 13.20 3.18 10.79
N ASP A 12 14.39 3.74 10.55
CA ASP A 12 14.83 4.17 9.22
C ASP A 12 16.30 3.76 8.95
N ALA A 13 16.61 2.48 9.11
CA ALA A 13 17.72 1.90 8.36
C ALA A 13 17.20 1.56 6.95
N PRO A 14 17.88 1.98 5.86
CA PRO A 14 17.51 1.52 4.53
C PRO A 14 17.57 0.00 4.55
N ASN A 15 16.42 -0.66 4.34
CA ASN A 15 16.34 -2.09 4.10
C ASN A 15 17.51 -2.46 3.17
N LEU A 16 18.48 -3.25 3.66
CA LEU A 16 19.28 -4.06 2.76
C LEU A 16 18.25 -4.87 1.98
N GLN A 17 17.92 -4.43 0.76
CA GLN A 17 17.06 -5.17 -0.14
C GLN A 17 17.73 -6.54 -0.27
N SER A 18 17.14 -7.56 0.37
CA SER A 18 17.43 -8.94 0.04
C SER A 18 17.22 -9.03 -1.46
N SER A 19 18.29 -9.25 -2.22
CA SER A 19 18.18 -9.36 -3.66
C SER A 19 17.26 -10.54 -3.99
N ASN A 20 16.26 -10.30 -4.84
CA ASN A 20 15.34 -11.33 -5.32
C ASN A 20 16.07 -12.24 -6.34
N ASP A 21 17.11 -12.92 -5.88
CA ASP A 21 17.94 -13.76 -6.71
C ASP A 21 17.28 -15.13 -6.87
N ILE A 22 17.07 -15.51 -8.12
CA ILE A 22 16.41 -16.76 -8.54
C ILE A 22 17.47 -17.67 -9.17
N LEU A 23 17.61 -18.88 -8.64
CA LEU A 23 18.46 -19.91 -9.21
C LEU A 23 17.64 -20.76 -10.20
N ILE A 24 18.11 -20.92 -11.43
CA ILE A 24 17.51 -21.78 -12.45
C ILE A 24 18.47 -22.95 -12.69
N VAL A 25 18.06 -24.15 -12.30
CA VAL A 25 18.82 -25.40 -12.46
C VAL A 25 18.14 -26.24 -13.54
N GLU A 26 18.56 -26.08 -14.79
CA GLU A 26 17.94 -26.73 -15.94
C GLU A 26 18.98 -26.89 -17.06
N ASP A 27 19.11 -28.12 -17.55
CA ASP A 27 20.09 -28.53 -18.57
C ASP A 27 19.69 -28.10 -19.99
N SER A 28 18.39 -27.92 -20.24
CA SER A 28 17.88 -27.34 -21.48
C SER A 28 18.25 -25.87 -21.61
N VAL A 29 19.28 -25.59 -22.43
CA VAL A 29 19.74 -24.22 -22.76
C VAL A 29 18.60 -23.34 -23.26
N ALA A 30 17.72 -23.88 -24.11
CA ALA A 30 16.59 -23.14 -24.67
C ALA A 30 15.57 -22.74 -23.59
N LEU A 31 15.21 -23.65 -22.69
CA LEU A 31 14.27 -23.37 -21.60
C LEU A 31 14.88 -22.41 -20.58
N SER A 32 16.14 -22.62 -20.19
CA SER A 32 16.87 -21.74 -19.28
C SER A 32 16.96 -20.30 -19.80
N ALA A 33 17.26 -20.12 -21.09
CA ALA A 33 17.31 -18.79 -21.72
C ALA A 33 15.92 -18.12 -21.75
N LEU A 34 14.87 -18.88 -22.08
CA LEU A 34 13.50 -18.36 -22.12
C LEU A 34 13.00 -17.96 -20.72
N LEU A 35 13.22 -18.81 -19.72
CA LEU A 35 12.86 -18.53 -18.32
C LEU A 35 13.59 -17.29 -17.81
N ARG A 36 14.90 -17.20 -18.03
CA ARG A 36 15.70 -16.02 -17.68
C ARG A 36 15.12 -14.74 -18.27
N GLN A 37 14.92 -14.71 -19.59
CA GLN A 37 14.40 -13.53 -20.27
C GLN A 37 13.01 -13.13 -19.74
N ARG A 38 12.11 -14.10 -19.54
CA ARG A 38 10.76 -13.83 -19.05
C ARG A 38 10.74 -13.36 -17.60
N LEU A 39 11.50 -14.00 -16.73
CA LEU A 39 11.56 -13.66 -15.30
C LEU A 39 12.18 -12.29 -15.06
N GLU A 40 13.30 -11.96 -15.72
CA GLU A 40 13.95 -10.65 -15.58
C GLU A 40 13.11 -9.50 -16.15
N ARG A 41 12.23 -9.79 -17.12
CA ARG A 41 11.32 -8.80 -17.72
C ARG A 41 10.04 -8.57 -16.92
N GLU A 42 9.46 -9.63 -16.37
CA GLU A 42 8.11 -9.61 -15.80
C GLU A 42 8.09 -9.70 -14.27
N THR A 43 9.23 -9.91 -13.63
CA THR A 43 9.36 -9.96 -12.18
C THR A 43 10.48 -9.04 -11.71
N ALA A 44 10.49 -8.72 -10.42
CA ALA A 44 11.59 -7.97 -9.80
C ALA A 44 12.81 -8.86 -9.47
N GLY A 45 12.91 -10.05 -10.05
CA GLY A 45 13.94 -11.04 -9.74
C GLY A 45 15.12 -11.03 -10.72
N ARG A 46 16.33 -11.26 -10.20
CA ARG A 46 17.55 -11.47 -10.99
C ARG A 46 17.81 -12.96 -11.12
N THR A 47 18.18 -13.43 -12.31
CA THR A 47 18.31 -14.88 -12.54
C THR A 47 19.75 -15.34 -12.68
N PHE A 48 20.03 -16.53 -12.17
CA PHE A 48 21.30 -17.22 -12.25
C PHE A 48 21.05 -18.63 -12.76
N CYS A 49 21.66 -19.01 -13.87
CA CYS A 49 21.40 -20.31 -14.50
C CYS A 49 22.59 -21.26 -14.34
N CYS A 50 22.30 -22.53 -14.07
CA CYS A 50 23.26 -23.63 -14.13
C CYS A 50 22.60 -24.88 -14.71
N ALA A 51 23.42 -25.79 -15.25
CA ALA A 51 22.96 -26.97 -15.98
C ALA A 51 23.36 -28.31 -15.30
N SER A 52 23.99 -28.26 -14.13
CA SER A 52 24.51 -29.44 -13.40
C SER A 52 24.46 -29.23 -11.89
N LEU A 53 24.45 -30.32 -11.14
CA LEU A 53 24.49 -30.31 -9.67
C LEU A 53 25.75 -29.63 -9.15
N GLU A 54 26.90 -29.87 -9.79
CA GLU A 54 28.17 -29.26 -9.38
C GLU A 54 28.17 -27.73 -9.56
N GLN A 55 27.65 -27.23 -10.68
CA GLN A 55 27.51 -25.79 -10.90
C GLN A 55 26.52 -25.17 -9.91
N ALA A 56 25.41 -25.85 -9.60
CA ALA A 56 24.46 -25.39 -8.59
C ALA A 56 25.14 -25.25 -7.21
N ARG A 57 25.96 -26.23 -6.83
CA ARG A 57 26.74 -26.20 -5.57
C ARG A 57 27.67 -24.99 -5.50
N MET A 58 28.39 -24.71 -6.58
CA MET A 58 29.28 -23.54 -6.65
C MET A 58 28.52 -22.22 -6.46
N LEU A 59 27.35 -22.07 -7.10
CA LEU A 59 26.52 -20.88 -6.96
C LEU A 59 25.95 -20.73 -5.55
N LEU A 60 25.43 -21.82 -4.98
CA LEU A 60 24.86 -21.85 -3.62
C LEU A 60 25.91 -21.54 -2.54
N ALA A 61 27.16 -21.95 -2.75
CA ALA A 61 28.26 -21.61 -1.85
C ALA A 61 28.65 -20.13 -1.92
N GLY A 62 28.44 -19.48 -3.07
CA GLY A 62 28.83 -18.09 -3.32
C GLY A 62 27.80 -17.04 -2.88
N GLN A 63 26.51 -17.37 -2.88
CA GLN A 63 25.43 -16.43 -2.55
C GLN A 63 24.14 -17.13 -2.10
N LYS A 64 23.27 -16.37 -1.42
CA LYS A 64 21.93 -16.83 -1.05
C LYS A 64 20.94 -16.58 -2.19
N PHE A 65 19.96 -17.47 -2.30
CA PHE A 65 18.89 -17.36 -3.28
C PHE A 65 17.54 -17.29 -2.56
N THR A 66 16.63 -16.49 -3.12
CA THR A 66 15.25 -16.39 -2.62
C THR A 66 14.41 -17.58 -3.09
N LEU A 67 14.70 -18.10 -4.27
CA LEU A 67 13.93 -19.17 -4.91
C LEU A 67 14.82 -19.96 -5.88
N ALA A 68 14.60 -21.27 -5.97
CA ALA A 68 15.16 -22.11 -7.01
C ALA A 68 14.06 -22.70 -7.91
N LEU A 69 14.32 -22.72 -9.21
CA LEU A 69 13.55 -23.40 -10.24
C LEU A 69 14.41 -24.55 -10.75
N THR A 70 13.99 -25.80 -10.55
CA THR A 70 14.85 -26.95 -10.88
C THR A 70 14.13 -28.03 -11.68
N GLY A 71 14.78 -28.52 -12.73
CA GLY A 71 14.50 -29.85 -13.26
C GLY A 71 14.97 -30.92 -12.28
N LEU A 72 14.39 -32.13 -12.36
CA LEU A 72 14.79 -33.25 -11.50
C LEU A 72 15.92 -34.09 -12.06
N ASN A 73 16.05 -34.12 -13.38
CA ASN A 73 17.01 -34.95 -14.08
C ASN A 73 18.09 -34.05 -14.62
N LEU A 74 19.24 -34.00 -13.94
CA LEU A 74 20.43 -33.31 -14.41
C LEU A 74 21.44 -34.32 -14.97
N PRO A 75 22.33 -33.93 -15.89
CA PRO A 75 23.32 -34.83 -16.49
C PRO A 75 24.21 -35.57 -15.47
N ASP A 76 24.53 -34.92 -14.35
CA ASP A 76 25.36 -35.44 -13.25
C ASP A 76 24.55 -35.85 -12.01
N ALA A 77 23.23 -35.68 -12.03
CA ALA A 77 22.32 -35.98 -10.93
C ALA A 77 20.92 -36.35 -11.47
N PRO A 78 20.73 -37.61 -11.94
CA PRO A 78 19.53 -38.00 -12.68
C PRO A 78 18.33 -38.39 -11.80
N ASN A 79 18.47 -38.45 -10.48
CA ASN A 79 17.43 -38.96 -9.55
C ASN A 79 16.90 -37.88 -8.59
N GLY A 80 17.00 -36.60 -8.95
CA GLY A 80 16.54 -35.49 -8.12
C GLY A 80 17.44 -35.22 -6.90
N GLU A 81 18.72 -35.58 -6.95
CA GLU A 81 19.71 -35.29 -5.89
C GLU A 81 19.84 -33.78 -5.63
N ILE A 82 19.56 -32.94 -6.64
CA ILE A 82 19.51 -31.47 -6.53
C ILE A 82 18.57 -30.97 -5.43
N LEU A 83 17.45 -31.66 -5.17
CA LEU A 83 16.53 -31.24 -4.11
C LEU A 83 17.15 -31.34 -2.71
N ALA A 84 18.02 -32.33 -2.48
CA ALA A 84 18.72 -32.48 -1.21
C ALA A 84 19.73 -31.33 -1.01
N LEU A 85 20.44 -30.95 -2.08
CA LEU A 85 21.35 -29.81 -2.07
C LEU A 85 20.61 -28.50 -1.80
N LEU A 86 19.50 -28.25 -2.48
CA LEU A 86 18.70 -27.03 -2.27
C LEU A 86 18.12 -26.96 -0.85
N ALA A 87 17.70 -28.10 -0.30
CA ALA A 87 17.23 -28.19 1.09
C ALA A 87 18.35 -27.92 2.12
N GLU A 88 19.58 -28.37 1.87
CA GLU A 88 20.76 -28.10 2.72
C GLU A 88 21.02 -26.59 2.86
N TYR A 89 20.86 -25.85 1.76
CA TYR A 89 21.00 -24.39 1.73
C TYR A 89 19.71 -23.64 2.11
N ALA A 90 18.66 -24.36 2.52
CA ALA A 90 17.35 -23.83 2.85
C ALA A 90 16.73 -22.95 1.73
N VAL A 91 16.98 -23.29 0.47
CA VAL A 91 16.46 -22.54 -0.68
C VAL A 91 15.07 -23.08 -1.03
N PRO A 92 14.01 -22.24 -0.95
CA PRO A 92 12.68 -22.64 -1.38
C PRO A 92 12.70 -23.03 -2.86
N THR A 93 12.04 -24.13 -3.23
CA THR A 93 12.23 -24.77 -4.55
C THR A 93 10.91 -25.07 -5.26
N ILE A 94 10.81 -24.69 -6.53
CA ILE A 94 9.77 -25.14 -7.48
C ILE A 94 10.39 -26.15 -8.44
N VAL A 95 9.69 -27.26 -8.63
CA VAL A 95 10.17 -28.39 -9.43
C VAL A 95 9.50 -28.42 -10.80
N PHE A 96 10.28 -28.64 -11.86
CA PHE A 96 9.76 -29.00 -13.18
C PHE A 96 9.73 -30.51 -13.38
N THR A 97 8.55 -31.07 -13.65
CA THR A 97 8.38 -32.50 -13.90
C THR A 97 7.79 -32.78 -15.29
N ALA A 98 8.22 -33.86 -15.94
CA ALA A 98 7.64 -34.30 -17.21
C ALA A 98 6.35 -35.12 -17.02
N THR A 99 6.11 -35.67 -15.83
CA THR A 99 4.96 -36.55 -15.53
C THR A 99 4.13 -36.04 -14.35
N SER A 100 2.82 -36.26 -14.41
CA SER A 100 1.82 -35.87 -13.39
C SER A 100 1.47 -37.01 -12.41
N GLU A 101 2.32 -38.05 -12.31
CA GLU A 101 2.00 -39.25 -11.53
C GLU A 101 1.91 -39.00 -10.01
N THR A 102 0.99 -39.72 -9.36
CA THR A 102 0.67 -39.54 -7.93
C THR A 102 1.79 -40.01 -6.99
N GLU A 103 2.59 -41.02 -7.38
CA GLU A 103 3.74 -41.48 -6.57
C GLU A 103 4.87 -40.44 -6.51
N THR A 104 5.04 -39.70 -7.60
CA THR A 104 5.97 -38.59 -7.72
C THR A 104 5.60 -37.46 -6.76
N ARG A 105 4.29 -37.21 -6.55
CA ARG A 105 3.77 -36.22 -5.60
C ARG A 105 4.14 -36.53 -4.14
N ILE A 106 4.01 -37.78 -3.71
CA ILE A 106 4.29 -38.22 -2.33
C ILE A 106 5.77 -38.04 -1.98
N ARG A 107 6.69 -38.45 -2.87
CA ARG A 107 8.15 -38.25 -2.68
C ARG A 107 8.56 -36.78 -2.53
N TYR A 108 7.78 -35.86 -3.09
CA TYR A 108 8.11 -34.42 -3.08
C TYR A 108 7.47 -33.67 -1.93
N THR A 109 6.29 -34.10 -1.45
CA THR A 109 5.74 -33.61 -0.19
C THR A 109 6.71 -33.86 0.98
N GLU A 110 7.43 -34.99 0.96
CA GLU A 110 8.46 -35.32 1.96
C GLU A 110 9.70 -34.41 1.89
N ARG A 111 9.96 -33.78 0.73
CA ARG A 111 11.13 -32.92 0.48
C ARG A 111 10.85 -31.42 0.61
N LYS A 112 9.69 -31.03 1.16
CA LYS A 112 9.38 -29.63 1.52
C LYS A 112 9.48 -28.64 0.34
N ILE A 113 9.15 -29.06 -0.88
CA ILE A 113 9.11 -28.16 -2.05
C ILE A 113 7.93 -27.18 -1.95
N ILE A 114 8.02 -26.04 -2.66
CA ILE A 114 6.94 -25.05 -2.76
C ILE A 114 5.82 -25.58 -3.65
N ASP A 115 6.19 -26.05 -4.85
CA ASP A 115 5.24 -26.43 -5.90
C ASP A 115 5.94 -27.28 -6.97
N TYR A 116 5.16 -28.00 -7.79
CA TYR A 116 5.65 -28.69 -8.98
C TYR A 116 4.84 -28.28 -10.23
N ILE A 117 5.55 -28.03 -11.32
CA ILE A 117 4.98 -27.61 -12.59
C ILE A 117 5.25 -28.69 -13.62
N VAL A 118 4.18 -29.21 -14.22
CA VAL A 118 4.28 -30.22 -15.29
C VAL A 118 4.69 -29.54 -16.59
N LYS A 119 5.73 -30.04 -17.25
CA LYS A 119 6.26 -29.61 -18.56
C LYS A 119 5.34 -30.08 -19.71
N SER A 120 4.04 -29.79 -19.65
CA SER A 120 3.09 -30.34 -20.63
C SER A 120 2.84 -29.47 -21.86
N ASP A 121 2.99 -28.13 -21.79
CA ASP A 121 2.57 -27.23 -22.89
C ASP A 121 3.32 -25.88 -22.95
N ASN A 122 3.06 -25.08 -24.00
CA ASN A 122 3.53 -23.69 -24.17
C ASN A 122 3.20 -22.73 -23.00
N ARG A 123 2.31 -23.14 -22.08
CA ARG A 123 1.91 -22.35 -20.90
C ARG A 123 2.76 -22.62 -19.65
N THR A 124 3.73 -23.54 -19.73
CA THR A 124 4.62 -23.89 -18.62
C THR A 124 5.36 -22.65 -18.12
N VAL A 125 5.96 -21.89 -19.03
CA VAL A 125 6.71 -20.67 -18.72
C VAL A 125 5.82 -19.59 -18.10
N ASP A 126 4.63 -19.36 -18.64
CA ASP A 126 3.69 -18.38 -18.06
C ASP A 126 3.26 -18.77 -16.63
N THR A 127 3.12 -20.07 -16.37
CA THR A 127 2.79 -20.59 -15.04
C THR A 127 3.95 -20.40 -14.06
N VAL A 128 5.19 -20.63 -14.50
CA VAL A 128 6.38 -20.34 -13.70
C VAL A 128 6.46 -18.87 -13.37
N VAL A 129 6.39 -18.01 -14.37
CA VAL A 129 6.55 -16.56 -14.18
C VAL A 129 5.49 -16.05 -13.21
N ARG A 130 4.23 -16.47 -13.36
CA ARG A 130 3.15 -16.14 -12.42
C ARG A 130 3.46 -16.60 -11.00
N THR A 131 3.92 -17.85 -10.85
CA THR A 131 4.20 -18.46 -9.54
C THR A 131 5.40 -17.78 -8.86
N VAL A 132 6.47 -17.52 -9.61
CA VAL A 132 7.65 -16.81 -9.12
C VAL A 132 7.29 -15.39 -8.70
N ASN A 133 6.58 -14.65 -9.55
CA ASN A 133 6.18 -13.28 -9.24
C ASN A 133 5.37 -13.25 -7.94
N ARG A 134 4.41 -14.17 -7.79
CA ARG A 134 3.61 -14.34 -6.57
C ARG A 134 4.50 -14.53 -5.35
N ILE A 135 5.39 -15.52 -5.35
CA ILE A 135 6.29 -15.81 -4.22
C ILE A 135 7.17 -14.60 -3.88
N LEU A 136 7.73 -13.92 -4.87
CA LEU A 136 8.56 -12.73 -4.61
C LEU A 136 7.73 -11.62 -3.92
N THR A 137 6.49 -11.42 -4.35
CA THR A 137 5.59 -10.41 -3.79
C THR A 137 4.95 -10.79 -2.46
N ASN A 138 4.88 -12.08 -2.11
CA ASN A 138 4.27 -12.56 -0.86
C ASN A 138 4.96 -12.01 0.39
N SER A 139 6.23 -11.62 0.29
CA SER A 139 7.01 -11.01 1.38
C SER A 139 6.42 -9.70 1.88
N ALA A 140 5.63 -9.02 1.05
CA ALA A 140 4.92 -7.80 1.44
C ALA A 140 3.68 -8.07 2.30
N PHE A 141 3.19 -9.31 2.38
CA PHE A 141 1.98 -9.69 3.10
C PHE A 141 2.30 -10.32 4.45
N SER A 142 1.69 -9.80 5.50
CA SER A 142 1.79 -10.37 6.85
C SER A 142 0.60 -11.29 7.13
N VAL A 143 0.91 -12.54 7.47
CA VAL A 143 -0.05 -13.61 7.76
C VAL A 143 0.03 -13.97 9.23
N LEU A 144 -1.10 -13.96 9.94
CA LEU A 144 -1.19 -14.44 11.31
C LEU A 144 -1.77 -15.85 11.34
N VAL A 145 -1.02 -16.82 11.85
CA VAL A 145 -1.48 -18.19 12.06
C VAL A 145 -1.87 -18.36 13.53
N VAL A 146 -3.13 -18.72 13.77
CA VAL A 146 -3.73 -18.85 15.11
C VAL A 146 -4.17 -20.29 15.32
N ASP A 147 -3.48 -21.00 16.21
CA ASP A 147 -3.74 -22.43 16.47
C ASP A 147 -3.06 -22.81 17.79
N ASP A 148 -3.80 -23.41 18.72
CA ASP A 148 -3.27 -23.80 20.04
C ASP A 148 -2.39 -25.05 19.95
N ALA A 149 -2.67 -25.93 18.98
CA ALA A 149 -1.93 -27.17 18.76
C ALA A 149 -0.60 -26.90 18.03
N ARG A 150 0.51 -26.94 18.79
CA ARG A 150 1.86 -26.65 18.27
C ARG A 150 2.22 -27.35 16.96
N TRP A 151 1.94 -28.65 16.83
CA TRP A 151 2.26 -29.42 15.63
C TRP A 151 1.52 -28.89 14.39
N ALA A 152 0.27 -28.52 14.61
CA ALA A 152 -0.69 -28.09 13.63
C ALA A 152 -0.37 -26.65 13.17
N ARG A 153 -0.08 -25.76 14.13
CA ARG A 153 0.45 -24.42 13.89
C ARG A 153 1.78 -24.45 13.13
N SER A 154 2.74 -25.23 13.59
CA SER A 154 4.08 -25.31 12.98
C SER A 154 4.01 -25.78 11.52
N GLY A 155 3.11 -26.71 11.20
CA GLY A 155 2.89 -27.16 9.83
C GLY A 155 2.36 -26.04 8.92
N LEU A 156 1.39 -25.25 9.38
CA LEU A 156 0.87 -24.10 8.63
C LEU A 156 1.94 -23.01 8.45
N VAL A 157 2.67 -22.68 9.53
CA VAL A 157 3.75 -21.70 9.50
C VAL A 157 4.82 -22.09 8.49
N GLU A 158 5.23 -23.36 8.48
CA GLU A 158 6.21 -23.88 7.53
C GLU A 158 5.72 -23.75 6.08
N ILE A 159 4.44 -24.08 5.82
CA ILE A 159 3.85 -23.91 4.48
C ILE A 159 3.85 -22.42 4.07
N MET A 160 3.48 -21.51 4.97
CA MET A 160 3.41 -20.06 4.67
C MET A 160 4.79 -19.45 4.43
N GLN A 161 5.76 -19.77 5.29
CA GLN A 161 7.15 -19.29 5.17
C GLN A 161 7.80 -19.75 3.88
N ARG A 162 7.55 -21.00 3.45
CA ARG A 162 8.04 -21.49 2.14
C ARG A 162 7.51 -20.68 0.96
N GLN A 163 6.31 -20.14 1.06
CA GLN A 163 5.73 -19.25 0.04
C GLN A 163 6.19 -17.80 0.19
N ASN A 164 7.19 -17.55 1.04
CA ASN A 164 7.82 -16.26 1.28
C ASN A 164 6.88 -15.22 1.93
N PHE A 165 5.85 -15.65 2.67
CA PHE A 165 5.04 -14.75 3.50
C PHE A 165 5.76 -14.32 4.77
N ARG A 166 5.46 -13.12 5.29
CA ARG A 166 5.83 -12.73 6.66
C ARG A 166 4.84 -13.34 7.64
N VAL A 167 5.25 -14.36 8.38
CA VAL A 167 4.35 -15.12 9.26
C VAL A 167 4.51 -14.68 10.72
N LEU A 168 3.37 -14.43 11.37
CA LEU A 168 3.23 -14.26 12.81
C LEU A 168 2.44 -15.44 13.37
N GLU A 169 2.68 -15.79 14.63
CA GLU A 169 2.03 -16.90 15.32
C GLU A 169 1.30 -16.41 16.56
N ALA A 170 0.10 -16.95 16.80
CA ALA A 170 -0.62 -16.82 18.05
C ALA A 170 -1.10 -18.21 18.53
N LEU A 171 -1.06 -18.43 19.84
CA LEU A 171 -1.44 -19.69 20.48
C LEU A 171 -2.90 -19.67 20.97
N SER A 172 -3.57 -18.53 20.93
CA SER A 172 -4.94 -18.36 21.38
C SER A 172 -5.64 -17.22 20.63
N GLY A 173 -6.97 -17.19 20.68
CA GLY A 173 -7.74 -16.12 20.03
C GLY A 173 -7.51 -14.74 20.67
N LYS A 174 -7.30 -14.69 22.00
CA LYS A 174 -6.96 -13.46 22.71
C LYS A 174 -5.62 -12.89 22.26
N GLU A 175 -4.57 -13.72 22.20
CA GLU A 175 -3.26 -13.29 21.70
C GLU A 175 -3.36 -12.79 20.26
N ALA A 176 -4.15 -13.46 19.41
CA ALA A 176 -4.38 -13.01 18.04
C ALA A 176 -5.01 -11.61 17.97
N LEU A 177 -6.01 -11.31 18.81
CA LEU A 177 -6.62 -9.98 18.87
C LEU A 177 -5.60 -8.91 19.32
N ASP A 178 -4.84 -9.19 20.38
CA ASP A 178 -3.80 -8.27 20.89
C ASP A 178 -2.75 -7.97 19.79
N MET A 179 -2.35 -8.98 19.02
CA MET A 179 -1.41 -8.81 17.91
C MET A 179 -1.99 -8.02 16.74
N LEU A 180 -3.27 -8.22 16.41
CA LEU A 180 -3.94 -7.47 15.34
C LEU A 180 -4.09 -5.99 15.67
N ASP A 181 -4.33 -5.66 16.94
CA ASP A 181 -4.39 -4.27 17.41
C ASP A 181 -3.02 -3.59 17.33
N GLN A 182 -1.95 -4.32 17.66
CA GLN A 182 -0.57 -3.80 17.61
C GLN A 182 0.02 -3.77 16.19
N ASN A 183 -0.48 -4.61 15.27
CA ASN A 183 0.07 -4.76 13.92
C ASN A 183 -1.00 -4.54 12.84
N PRO A 184 -1.29 -3.28 12.47
CA PRO A 184 -2.28 -2.99 11.45
C PRO A 184 -1.95 -3.52 10.05
N SER A 185 -0.71 -3.94 9.80
CA SER A 185 -0.24 -4.51 8.53
C SER A 185 -0.57 -5.99 8.34
N ILE A 186 -1.20 -6.66 9.33
CA ILE A 186 -1.67 -8.03 9.17
C ILE A 186 -2.91 -8.02 8.27
N GLU A 187 -2.85 -8.82 7.20
CA GLU A 187 -3.80 -8.77 6.10
C GLU A 187 -4.49 -10.11 5.84
N LEU A 188 -3.93 -11.17 6.41
CA LEU A 188 -4.48 -12.52 6.35
C LEU A 188 -4.37 -13.18 7.72
N VAL A 189 -5.45 -13.77 8.20
CA VAL A 189 -5.51 -14.61 9.38
C VAL A 189 -5.88 -16.02 8.96
N ILE A 190 -5.12 -17.01 9.40
CA ILE A 190 -5.44 -18.43 9.27
C ILE A 190 -5.68 -18.94 10.69
N THR A 191 -6.90 -19.33 11.01
CA THR A 191 -7.28 -19.70 12.39
C THR A 191 -7.83 -21.11 12.46
N ASP A 192 -7.44 -21.87 13.49
CA ASP A 192 -8.14 -23.10 13.84
C ASP A 192 -9.54 -22.80 14.41
N TYR A 193 -10.41 -23.80 14.41
CA TYR A 193 -11.72 -23.71 15.04
C TYR A 193 -11.65 -23.92 16.56
N ASN A 194 -10.92 -24.94 17.01
CA ASN A 194 -10.90 -25.34 18.41
C ASN A 194 -9.72 -24.67 19.09
N MET A 195 -9.98 -23.65 19.91
CA MET A 195 -8.96 -23.01 20.74
C MET A 195 -9.50 -22.84 22.16
N PRO A 196 -8.62 -22.86 23.19
CA PRO A 196 -9.05 -23.00 24.58
C PRO A 196 -9.75 -21.76 25.17
N ASP A 197 -9.47 -20.56 24.66
CA ASP A 197 -10.02 -19.30 25.19
C ASP A 197 -11.25 -18.80 24.43
N MET A 198 -11.27 -18.94 23.11
CA MET A 198 -12.43 -18.70 22.25
C MET A 198 -12.31 -19.55 20.98
N ASP A 199 -13.43 -20.01 20.42
CA ASP A 199 -13.39 -20.74 19.15
C ASP A 199 -13.06 -19.80 17.97
N GLY A 200 -12.60 -20.38 16.85
CA GLY A 200 -12.24 -19.61 15.66
C GLY A 200 -13.41 -18.82 15.06
N HIS A 201 -14.64 -19.24 15.35
CA HIS A 201 -15.85 -18.54 14.96
C HIS A 201 -16.06 -17.25 15.76
N GLU A 202 -15.91 -17.29 17.08
CA GLU A 202 -15.92 -16.12 17.95
C GLU A 202 -14.77 -15.16 17.63
N LEU A 203 -13.56 -15.69 17.41
CA LEU A 203 -12.42 -14.90 16.96
C LEU A 203 -12.74 -14.17 15.65
N THR A 204 -13.30 -14.88 14.66
CA THR A 204 -13.70 -14.30 13.37
C THR A 204 -14.67 -13.14 13.55
N ARG A 205 -15.70 -13.30 14.39
CA ARG A 205 -16.67 -12.22 14.68
C ARG A 205 -16.01 -11.00 15.30
N ARG A 206 -15.12 -11.20 16.27
CA ARG A 206 -14.42 -10.10 16.94
C ARG A 206 -13.49 -9.34 16.01
N ILE A 207 -12.74 -10.06 15.17
CA ILE A 207 -11.91 -9.44 14.12
C ILE A 207 -12.80 -8.63 13.18
N ARG A 208 -13.96 -9.16 12.76
CA ARG A 208 -14.87 -8.46 11.84
C ARG A 208 -15.55 -7.23 12.42
N ALA A 209 -15.64 -7.12 13.74
CA ALA A 209 -16.15 -5.92 14.39
C ALA A 209 -15.21 -4.70 14.22
N THR A 210 -13.92 -4.94 13.99
CA THR A 210 -12.91 -3.87 13.88
C THR A 210 -12.17 -3.84 12.54
N ARG A 211 -12.13 -4.96 11.81
CA ARG A 211 -11.40 -5.13 10.54
C ARG A 211 -12.31 -5.70 9.44
N PRO A 212 -12.74 -4.89 8.47
CA PRO A 212 -13.60 -5.35 7.38
C PRO A 212 -12.84 -6.27 6.41
N SER A 213 -13.58 -7.03 5.59
CA SER A 213 -13.02 -8.09 4.73
C SER A 213 -12.19 -7.58 3.54
N ASP A 214 -12.33 -6.30 3.20
CA ASP A 214 -11.52 -5.60 2.20
C ASP A 214 -10.19 -5.07 2.76
N GLU A 215 -9.98 -5.19 4.08
CA GLU A 215 -8.71 -4.90 4.75
C GLU A 215 -8.01 -6.17 5.24
N LEU A 216 -8.75 -7.12 5.81
CA LEU A 216 -8.20 -8.34 6.40
C LEU A 216 -9.01 -9.58 6.00
N ARG A 217 -8.34 -10.56 5.40
CA ARG A 217 -8.91 -11.86 5.04
C ARG A 217 -8.77 -12.87 6.16
N ILE A 218 -9.78 -13.72 6.35
CA ILE A 218 -9.77 -14.77 7.39
C ILE A 218 -10.05 -16.10 6.71
N ILE A 219 -9.16 -17.08 6.89
CA ILE A 219 -9.34 -18.46 6.44
C ILE A 219 -9.49 -19.33 7.69
N GLY A 220 -10.66 -19.94 7.84
CA GLY A 220 -10.89 -20.91 8.89
C GLY A 220 -10.28 -22.27 8.53
N VAL A 221 -9.68 -22.93 9.51
CA VAL A 221 -9.15 -24.28 9.38
C VAL A 221 -9.79 -25.16 10.45
N SER A 222 -10.20 -26.39 10.10
CA SER A 222 -10.72 -27.32 11.11
C SER A 222 -10.43 -28.77 10.77
N SER A 223 -10.12 -29.58 11.78
CA SER A 223 -10.04 -31.05 11.66
C SER A 223 -11.37 -31.77 11.88
N SER A 224 -12.47 -31.04 12.09
CA SER A 224 -13.79 -31.63 12.31
C SER A 224 -14.42 -32.15 11.02
N SER A 225 -15.17 -33.26 11.10
CA SER A 225 -15.97 -33.78 10.00
C SER A 225 -17.34 -33.10 9.87
N ASP A 226 -17.69 -32.19 10.79
CA ASP A 226 -18.93 -31.45 10.76
C ASP A 226 -18.93 -30.41 9.62
N ARG A 227 -19.74 -30.70 8.59
CA ARG A 227 -19.92 -29.82 7.44
C ARG A 227 -20.64 -28.50 7.77
N GLY A 228 -21.27 -28.39 8.94
CA GLY A 228 -21.88 -27.16 9.42
C GLY A 228 -20.87 -26.06 9.79
N LEU A 229 -19.63 -26.45 10.11
CA LEU A 229 -18.61 -25.50 10.56
C LEU A 229 -18.19 -24.52 9.48
N SER A 230 -18.04 -24.96 8.23
CA SER A 230 -17.74 -24.05 7.13
C SER A 230 -18.82 -22.98 6.97
N ALA A 231 -20.10 -23.36 7.10
CA ALA A 231 -21.20 -22.41 7.07
C ALA A 231 -21.16 -21.44 8.27
N SER A 232 -20.77 -21.90 9.45
CA SER A 232 -20.62 -21.05 10.63
C SER A 232 -19.52 -20.00 10.43
N PHE A 233 -18.34 -20.41 9.96
CA PHE A 233 -17.22 -19.50 9.68
C PHE A 233 -17.57 -18.45 8.64
N LEU A 234 -18.13 -18.87 7.50
CA LEU A 234 -18.50 -17.95 6.42
C LEU A 234 -19.58 -16.96 6.88
N LYS A 235 -20.56 -17.40 7.68
CA LYS A 235 -21.58 -16.52 8.27
C LYS A 235 -21.02 -15.54 9.30
N ALA A 236 -19.96 -15.92 10.02
CA ALA A 236 -19.24 -15.00 10.91
C ALA A 236 -18.36 -13.98 10.17
N GLY A 237 -18.21 -14.12 8.85
CA GLY A 237 -17.44 -13.20 8.00
C GLY A 237 -16.05 -13.73 7.62
N ALA A 238 -15.78 -15.02 7.82
CA ALA A 238 -14.60 -15.63 7.22
C ALA A 238 -14.65 -15.51 5.69
N SER A 239 -13.49 -15.28 5.09
CA SER A 239 -13.35 -15.15 3.64
C SER A 239 -13.27 -16.49 2.94
N ASP A 240 -12.73 -17.51 3.63
CA ASP A 240 -12.70 -18.88 3.15
C ASP A 240 -12.58 -19.87 4.31
N PHE A 241 -12.62 -21.16 3.99
CA PHE A 241 -12.52 -22.25 4.95
C PHE A 241 -11.88 -23.49 4.33
N ILE A 242 -11.09 -24.25 5.11
CA ILE A 242 -10.49 -25.52 4.66
C ILE A 242 -10.48 -26.58 5.78
N TYR A 243 -10.78 -27.83 5.40
CA TYR A 243 -10.76 -28.98 6.32
C TYR A 243 -9.36 -29.60 6.41
N ARG A 244 -8.97 -30.09 7.60
CA ARG A 244 -7.82 -30.98 7.78
C ARG A 244 -8.27 -32.45 7.74
N PRO A 245 -7.44 -33.36 7.20
CA PRO A 245 -6.18 -33.09 6.49
C PRO A 245 -6.45 -32.43 5.12
N PHE A 246 -5.72 -31.37 4.80
CA PHE A 246 -5.77 -30.73 3.49
C PHE A 246 -4.54 -31.07 2.67
N VAL A 247 -4.72 -30.96 1.36
CA VAL A 247 -3.68 -31.07 0.37
C VAL A 247 -3.02 -29.67 0.25
N PRO A 248 -1.67 -29.53 0.34
CA PRO A 248 -1.01 -28.23 0.33
C PRO A 248 -1.41 -27.35 -0.85
N GLU A 249 -1.58 -27.93 -2.04
CA GLU A 249 -1.99 -27.21 -3.26
C GLU A 249 -3.41 -26.62 -3.13
N GLU A 250 -4.32 -27.27 -2.40
CA GLU A 250 -5.63 -26.71 -2.09
C GLU A 250 -5.50 -25.49 -1.17
N LEU A 251 -4.73 -25.61 -0.09
CA LEU A 251 -4.48 -24.49 0.83
C LEU A 251 -3.86 -23.29 0.09
N GLN A 252 -2.89 -23.55 -0.80
CA GLN A 252 -2.28 -22.50 -1.62
C GLN A 252 -3.32 -21.79 -2.50
N CYS A 253 -4.17 -22.54 -3.20
CA CYS A 253 -5.23 -21.95 -4.02
C CYS A 253 -6.16 -21.03 -3.20
N ARG A 254 -6.52 -21.45 -1.98
CA ARG A 254 -7.36 -20.67 -1.06
C ARG A 254 -6.68 -19.37 -0.63
N ILE A 255 -5.39 -19.43 -0.31
CA ILE A 255 -4.60 -18.27 0.07
C ILE A 255 -4.45 -17.30 -1.11
N ASP A 256 -4.09 -17.83 -2.28
CA ASP A 256 -3.86 -17.04 -3.48
C ASP A 256 -5.08 -16.24 -3.89
N ASN A 257 -6.24 -16.88 -3.91
CA ASN A 257 -7.50 -16.20 -4.21
C ASN A 257 -7.77 -15.06 -3.21
N ASN A 258 -7.48 -15.25 -1.93
CA ASN A 258 -7.68 -14.22 -0.92
C ASN A 258 -6.69 -13.07 -1.02
N VAL A 259 -5.41 -13.36 -1.23
CA VAL A 259 -4.34 -12.37 -1.41
C VAL A 259 -4.56 -11.57 -2.70
N GLU A 260 -4.90 -12.24 -3.80
CA GLU A 260 -5.22 -11.60 -5.07
C GLU A 260 -6.45 -10.69 -4.93
N THR A 261 -7.53 -11.18 -4.32
CA THR A 261 -8.74 -10.36 -4.13
C THR A 261 -8.42 -9.14 -3.27
N LEU A 262 -7.64 -9.29 -2.19
CA LEU A 262 -7.25 -8.16 -1.34
C LEU A 262 -6.41 -7.15 -2.12
N THR A 263 -5.48 -7.62 -2.95
CA THR A 263 -4.65 -6.77 -3.81
C THR A 263 -5.50 -5.99 -4.82
N GLN A 264 -6.46 -6.65 -5.45
CA GLN A 264 -7.40 -6.03 -6.38
C GLN A 264 -8.27 -4.99 -5.68
N LEU A 265 -8.81 -5.28 -4.50
CA LEU A 265 -9.60 -4.33 -3.71
C LEU A 265 -8.80 -3.10 -3.31
N LYS A 266 -7.56 -3.27 -2.84
CA LYS A 266 -6.65 -2.15 -2.55
C LYS A 266 -6.40 -1.29 -3.78
N ARG A 267 -6.21 -1.91 -4.95
CA ARG A 267 -6.03 -1.20 -6.22
C ARG A 267 -7.28 -0.43 -6.64
N LEU A 268 -8.45 -1.05 -6.53
CA LEU A 268 -9.72 -0.38 -6.83
C LEU A 268 -9.96 0.81 -5.89
N ARG A 269 -9.69 0.63 -4.60
CA ARG A 269 -9.75 1.70 -3.60
C ARG A 269 -8.79 2.83 -3.95
N TYR A 270 -7.53 2.51 -4.25
CA TYR A 270 -6.54 3.50 -4.68
C TYR A 270 -7.03 4.31 -5.89
N LEU A 271 -7.56 3.65 -6.92
CA LEU A 271 -8.09 4.32 -8.12
C LEU A 271 -9.36 5.14 -7.83
N ALA A 272 -10.19 4.69 -6.90
CA ALA A 272 -11.43 5.38 -6.51
C ALA A 272 -11.19 6.58 -5.59
N GLU A 273 -10.12 6.56 -4.80
CA GLU A 273 -9.82 7.56 -3.77
C GLU A 273 -8.78 8.60 -4.21
N ARG A 274 -7.95 8.30 -5.22
CA ARG A 274 -6.86 9.17 -5.65
C ARG A 274 -7.17 9.88 -6.97
N ASP A 275 -6.58 11.06 -7.15
CA ASP A 275 -6.55 11.78 -8.42
C ASP A 275 -5.53 11.13 -9.35
N HIS A 276 -5.95 10.81 -10.57
CA HIS A 276 -5.16 10.00 -11.50
C HIS A 276 -3.86 10.69 -11.96
N LEU A 277 -3.81 12.03 -11.94
CA LEU A 277 -2.64 12.78 -12.39
C LEU A 277 -1.64 13.01 -11.25
N THR A 278 -2.16 13.36 -10.08
CA THR A 278 -1.35 13.85 -8.95
C THR A 278 -1.07 12.82 -7.89
N GLY A 279 -1.86 11.74 -7.80
CA GLY A 279 -1.75 10.73 -6.74
C GLY A 279 -2.22 11.20 -5.36
N LEU A 280 -2.63 12.47 -5.21
CA LEU A 280 -3.31 12.97 -4.00
C LEU A 280 -4.70 12.38 -3.87
N ALA A 281 -5.36 12.57 -2.73
CA ALA A 281 -6.79 12.29 -2.63
C ALA A 281 -7.57 13.05 -3.70
N ASN A 282 -8.59 12.43 -4.28
CA ASN A 282 -9.49 13.13 -5.18
C ASN A 282 -10.59 13.87 -4.42
N ARG A 283 -11.28 14.75 -5.13
CA ARG A 283 -12.42 15.52 -4.62
C ARG A 283 -13.44 14.64 -3.89
N ARG A 284 -13.81 13.51 -4.47
CA ARG A 284 -14.84 12.61 -3.90
C ARG A 284 -14.40 12.09 -2.53
N PHE A 285 -13.19 11.56 -2.42
CA PHE A 285 -12.65 11.04 -1.17
C PHE A 285 -12.49 12.12 -0.10
N PHE A 286 -12.06 13.32 -0.49
CA PHE A 286 -11.94 14.46 0.43
C PHE A 286 -13.28 14.79 1.11
N PHE A 287 -14.38 14.84 0.37
CA PHE A 287 -15.71 15.10 0.92
C PHE A 287 -16.36 13.88 1.59
N GLU A 288 -15.95 12.66 1.25
CA GLU A 288 -16.38 11.45 1.97
C GLU A 288 -15.80 11.43 3.40
N LYS A 289 -14.52 11.80 3.54
CA LYS A 289 -13.86 11.93 4.86
C LYS A 289 -14.31 13.17 5.61
N ASN A 290 -14.69 14.24 4.90
CA ASN A 290 -15.14 15.50 5.48
C ASN A 290 -16.54 15.87 4.93
N PRO A 291 -17.61 15.22 5.42
CA PRO A 291 -18.96 15.45 4.89
C PRO A 291 -19.41 16.90 5.10
N PRO A 292 -19.81 17.62 4.03
CA PRO A 292 -20.13 19.06 4.11
C PRO A 292 -21.18 19.45 5.14
N LEU A 293 -22.14 18.56 5.42
CA LEU A 293 -23.27 18.83 6.31
C LEU A 293 -23.01 18.45 7.78
N ARG A 294 -21.85 17.83 8.08
CA ARG A 294 -21.52 17.47 9.46
C ARG A 294 -20.82 18.63 10.16
N PRO A 295 -21.06 18.82 11.48
CA PRO A 295 -20.25 19.71 12.30
C PRO A 295 -18.79 19.28 12.22
N ALA A 296 -17.90 20.26 12.04
CA ALA A 296 -16.47 20.01 12.11
C ALA A 296 -16.02 19.79 13.57
N PRO A 297 -15.01 18.95 13.83
CA PRO A 297 -14.37 18.87 15.14
C PRO A 297 -13.73 20.22 15.50
N ALA A 298 -13.75 20.58 16.79
CA ALA A 298 -13.02 21.73 17.31
C ALA A 298 -11.51 21.55 17.09
N ASN A 299 -10.80 22.66 16.87
CA ASN A 299 -9.34 22.72 16.72
C ASN A 299 -8.79 22.04 15.45
N ASP A 300 -9.61 21.79 14.44
CA ASP A 300 -9.11 21.43 13.11
C ASP A 300 -8.98 22.68 12.23
N ALA A 301 -8.36 22.56 11.06
CA ALA A 301 -8.32 23.60 10.06
C ALA A 301 -8.51 23.06 8.63
N VAL A 302 -8.95 23.93 7.72
CA VAL A 302 -9.04 23.64 6.28
C VAL A 302 -8.39 24.74 5.47
N ALA A 303 -7.67 24.35 4.42
CA ALA A 303 -7.09 25.26 3.45
C ALA A 303 -7.56 24.93 2.04
N ILE A 304 -7.80 25.95 1.22
CA ILE A 304 -7.96 25.84 -0.23
C ILE A 304 -6.81 26.59 -0.89
N LEU A 305 -6.20 25.95 -1.89
CA LEU A 305 -5.01 26.42 -2.59
C LEU A 305 -5.29 26.42 -4.09
N ASP A 306 -4.72 27.38 -4.79
CA ASP A 306 -4.82 27.50 -6.24
C ASP A 306 -3.50 27.98 -6.84
N ILE A 307 -3.13 27.41 -7.99
CA ILE A 307 -1.90 27.78 -8.70
C ILE A 307 -2.11 29.10 -9.44
N ASP A 308 -1.32 30.09 -9.06
CA ASP A 308 -1.38 31.41 -9.65
C ASP A 308 -1.02 31.37 -11.15
N HIS A 309 -1.89 31.96 -11.97
CA HIS A 309 -1.69 32.08 -13.42
C HIS A 309 -1.52 30.73 -14.14
N PHE A 310 -2.12 29.64 -13.64
CA PHE A 310 -1.99 28.31 -14.23
C PHE A 310 -2.43 28.23 -15.70
N LYS A 311 -3.51 28.93 -16.06
CA LYS A 311 -3.92 29.05 -17.46
C LYS A 311 -2.80 29.62 -18.36
N SER A 312 -2.07 30.63 -17.90
CA SER A 312 -0.95 31.21 -18.65
C SER A 312 0.19 30.21 -18.84
N VAL A 313 0.42 29.31 -17.87
CA VAL A 313 1.39 28.21 -18.01
C VAL A 313 0.96 27.28 -19.15
N ASN A 314 -0.30 26.84 -19.16
CA ASN A 314 -0.82 25.97 -20.22
C ASN A 314 -0.77 26.65 -21.59
N ASP A 315 -1.20 27.91 -21.67
CA ASP A 315 -1.25 28.67 -22.93
C ASP A 315 0.17 28.93 -23.49
N THR A 316 1.19 29.03 -22.63
CA THR A 316 2.57 29.35 -23.03
C THR A 316 3.43 28.11 -23.29
N TYR A 317 3.27 27.06 -22.49
CA TYR A 317 4.16 25.90 -22.47
C TYR A 317 3.45 24.57 -22.82
N GLY A 318 2.14 24.60 -23.04
CA GLY A 318 1.32 23.43 -23.34
C GLY A 318 0.82 22.68 -22.10
N HIS A 319 -0.15 21.80 -22.30
CA HIS A 319 -0.79 21.05 -21.21
C HIS A 319 0.15 20.08 -20.49
N GLU A 320 1.13 19.49 -21.19
CA GLU A 320 2.13 18.63 -20.54
C GLU A 320 2.95 19.39 -19.49
N ALA A 321 3.23 20.68 -19.72
CA ALA A 321 3.89 21.54 -18.75
C ALA A 321 2.98 21.80 -17.53
N GLY A 322 1.69 22.06 -17.76
CA GLY A 322 0.70 22.18 -16.69
C GLY A 322 0.61 20.92 -15.83
N ASP A 323 0.63 19.75 -16.47
CA ASP A 323 0.63 18.46 -15.77
C ASP A 323 1.88 18.26 -14.89
N GLN A 324 3.04 18.70 -15.37
CA GLN A 324 4.28 18.67 -14.57
C GLN A 324 4.20 19.61 -13.37
N VAL A 325 3.60 20.79 -13.54
CA VAL A 325 3.36 21.72 -12.43
C VAL A 325 2.43 21.10 -11.38
N LEU A 326 1.32 20.51 -11.81
CA LEU A 326 0.36 19.84 -10.92
C LEU A 326 1.01 18.68 -10.16
N LYS A 327 1.79 17.84 -10.84
CA LYS A 327 2.54 16.75 -10.21
C LYS A 327 3.57 17.25 -9.21
N ARG A 328 4.26 18.35 -9.49
CA ARG A 328 5.27 18.90 -8.58
C ARG A 328 4.66 19.52 -7.32
N LEU A 329 3.57 20.27 -7.47
CA LEU A 329 2.79 20.75 -6.33
C LEU A 329 2.29 19.57 -5.49
N ALA A 330 1.72 18.56 -6.14
CA ALA A 330 1.22 17.38 -5.47
C ALA A 330 2.30 16.60 -4.71
N GLY A 331 3.50 16.47 -5.28
CA GLY A 331 4.66 15.88 -4.58
C GLY A 331 5.01 16.67 -3.32
N THR A 332 5.05 18.01 -3.43
CA THR A 332 5.30 18.90 -2.28
C THR A 332 4.24 18.71 -1.18
N LEU A 333 2.97 18.70 -1.56
CA LEU A 333 1.86 18.46 -0.62
C LEU A 333 1.93 17.07 0.00
N SER A 334 2.24 16.03 -0.78
CA SER A 334 2.35 14.65 -0.29
C SER A 334 3.46 14.50 0.75
N GLU A 335 4.63 15.09 0.49
CA GLU A 335 5.76 15.07 1.42
C GLU A 335 5.43 15.80 2.73
N MET A 336 4.75 16.95 2.65
CA MET A 336 4.40 17.76 3.82
C MET A 336 3.17 17.23 4.60
N THR A 337 2.44 16.26 4.05
CA THR A 337 1.25 15.67 4.67
C THR A 337 1.40 14.16 4.94
N ILE A 338 2.64 13.68 5.04
CA ILE A 338 2.92 12.25 5.25
C ILE A 338 2.41 11.73 6.60
N ASP A 339 2.39 12.60 7.62
CA ASP A 339 1.76 12.31 8.90
C ASP A 339 0.24 12.31 8.72
N ARG A 340 -0.42 11.18 9.05
CA ARG A 340 -1.85 10.90 8.79
C ARG A 340 -2.84 11.89 9.43
N ARG A 341 -2.34 12.89 10.13
CA ARG A 341 -3.12 14.03 10.63
C ARG A 341 -3.62 14.94 9.51
N TYR A 342 -2.89 15.04 8.39
CA TYR A 342 -3.26 15.94 7.29
C TYR A 342 -3.72 15.16 6.06
N LEU A 343 -4.73 15.70 5.37
CA LEU A 343 -5.28 15.13 4.14
C LEU A 343 -5.23 16.17 3.02
N ALA A 344 -4.23 16.05 2.14
CA ALA A 344 -4.15 16.82 0.90
C ALA A 344 -4.94 16.16 -0.24
N ALA A 345 -5.72 16.96 -0.95
CA ALA A 345 -6.55 16.52 -2.07
C ALA A 345 -6.50 17.51 -3.25
N ARG A 346 -6.73 16.99 -4.46
CA ARG A 346 -7.03 17.81 -5.64
C ARG A 346 -8.53 17.89 -5.83
N LEU A 347 -9.08 19.10 -5.80
CA LEU A 347 -10.52 19.32 -5.95
C LEU A 347 -10.96 19.39 -7.41
N GLY A 348 -10.06 19.75 -8.33
CA GLY A 348 -10.27 19.82 -9.77
C GLY A 348 -9.42 20.91 -10.40
N GLY A 349 -9.07 20.80 -11.69
CA GLY A 349 -8.26 21.82 -12.37
C GLY A 349 -6.94 22.11 -11.64
N GLU A 350 -6.70 23.39 -11.33
CA GLU A 350 -5.56 23.88 -10.52
C GLU A 350 -5.86 24.02 -9.01
N GLU A 351 -7.02 23.55 -8.53
CA GLU A 351 -7.48 23.72 -7.15
C GLU A 351 -7.15 22.49 -6.28
N PHE A 352 -6.61 22.77 -5.10
CA PHE A 352 -6.23 21.80 -4.09
C PHE A 352 -6.85 22.18 -2.74
N ALA A 353 -7.00 21.19 -1.86
CA ALA A 353 -7.43 21.43 -0.48
C ALA A 353 -6.60 20.60 0.48
N ILE A 354 -6.49 21.09 1.71
CA ILE A 354 -5.84 20.38 2.82
C ILE A 354 -6.76 20.45 4.01
N TYR A 355 -7.10 19.28 4.57
CA TYR A 355 -7.70 19.18 5.89
C TYR A 355 -6.58 18.90 6.90
N MET A 356 -6.57 19.63 8.01
CA MET A 356 -5.53 19.59 9.03
C MET A 356 -6.17 19.28 10.38
N LYS A 357 -5.93 18.07 10.89
CA LYS A 357 -6.45 17.65 12.19
C LYS A 357 -5.64 18.24 13.35
N ASP A 358 -6.30 18.60 14.44
CA ASP A 358 -5.69 19.08 15.70
C ASP A 358 -4.70 20.24 15.46
N THR A 359 -5.10 21.20 14.62
CA THR A 359 -4.30 22.31 14.12
C THR A 359 -5.07 23.64 14.25
N ASN A 360 -4.60 24.53 15.13
CA ASN A 360 -5.22 25.85 15.33
C ASN A 360 -4.88 26.85 14.22
N ALA A 361 -5.49 28.04 14.23
CA ALA A 361 -5.28 29.08 13.20
C ALA A 361 -3.81 29.45 12.97
N PHE A 362 -3.00 29.60 14.02
CA PHE A 362 -1.59 29.97 13.90
C PHE A 362 -0.75 28.86 13.28
N GLN A 363 -0.97 27.62 13.71
CA GLN A 363 -0.28 26.45 13.16
C GLN A 363 -0.67 26.22 11.70
N ALA A 364 -1.97 26.32 11.38
CA ALA A 364 -2.48 26.16 10.02
C ALA A 364 -1.92 27.24 9.08
N HIS A 365 -1.93 28.51 9.52
CA HIS A 365 -1.36 29.61 8.75
C HIS A 365 0.14 29.41 8.49
N SER A 366 0.90 29.09 9.53
CA SER A 366 2.36 28.87 9.43
C SER A 366 2.69 27.71 8.50
N PHE A 367 1.95 26.60 8.59
CA PHE A 367 2.09 25.44 7.71
C PHE A 367 1.80 25.81 6.24
N CYS A 368 0.72 26.56 5.99
CA CYS A 368 0.40 27.02 4.63
C CYS A 368 1.45 28.00 4.08
N GLU A 369 2.04 28.86 4.91
CA GLU A 369 3.14 29.75 4.48
C GLU A 369 4.41 28.96 4.13
N GLU A 370 4.69 27.87 4.84
CA GLU A 370 5.78 26.95 4.51
C GLU A 370 5.54 26.28 3.13
N ILE A 371 4.32 25.76 2.89
CA ILE A 371 3.94 25.21 1.59
C ILE A 371 4.14 26.26 0.49
N ARG A 372 3.60 27.47 0.68
CA ARG A 372 3.69 28.55 -0.29
C ARG A 372 5.13 28.88 -0.64
N THR A 373 5.99 29.04 0.37
CA THR A 373 7.40 29.37 0.19
C THR A 373 8.15 28.24 -0.53
N ARG A 374 7.85 26.98 -0.18
CA ARG A 374 8.47 25.81 -0.82
C ARG A 374 8.07 25.67 -2.28
N VAL A 375 6.81 25.92 -2.61
CA VAL A 375 6.32 25.91 -4.00
C VAL A 375 6.94 27.05 -4.80
N GLN A 376 7.00 28.26 -4.24
CA GLN A 376 7.66 29.40 -4.89
C GLN A 376 9.15 29.14 -5.18
N ALA A 377 9.85 28.47 -4.27
CA ALA A 377 11.27 28.12 -4.44
C ALA A 377 11.50 26.94 -5.41
N THR A 378 10.43 26.26 -5.83
CA THR A 378 10.55 25.05 -6.65
C THR A 378 10.67 25.41 -8.13
N SER A 379 11.79 24.98 -8.72
CA SER A 379 12.03 25.00 -10.15
C SER A 379 11.47 23.75 -10.83
N ILE A 380 10.72 23.93 -11.92
CA ILE A 380 10.03 22.87 -12.64
C ILE A 380 10.64 22.80 -14.05
N PRO A 381 11.39 21.74 -14.39
CA PRO A 381 11.94 21.58 -15.72
C PRO A 381 10.82 21.21 -16.70
N VAL A 382 10.63 22.03 -17.73
CA VAL A 382 9.64 21.84 -18.80
C VAL A 382 10.39 21.98 -20.13
N GLN A 383 10.56 20.86 -20.83
CA GLN A 383 11.37 20.79 -22.06
C GLN A 383 12.80 21.32 -21.79
N ASP A 384 13.26 22.32 -22.55
CA ASP A 384 14.57 22.96 -22.38
C ASP A 384 14.55 24.19 -21.46
N LYS A 385 13.43 24.42 -20.75
CA LYS A 385 13.24 25.59 -19.89
C LYS A 385 12.98 25.16 -18.45
N THR A 386 13.22 26.10 -17.54
CA THR A 386 12.79 25.97 -16.14
C THR A 386 11.75 27.05 -15.86
N ILE A 387 10.62 26.65 -15.31
CA ILE A 387 9.56 27.56 -14.87
C ILE A 387 9.41 27.49 -13.35
N SER A 388 8.89 28.58 -12.78
CA SER A 388 8.47 28.66 -11.39
C SER A 388 7.03 29.13 -11.33
N VAL A 389 6.26 28.59 -10.39
CA VAL A 389 4.88 29.02 -10.14
C VAL A 389 4.74 29.44 -8.69
N THR A 390 3.71 30.22 -8.41
CA THR A 390 3.30 30.55 -7.04
C THR A 390 1.92 29.99 -6.78
N ILE A 391 1.52 29.96 -5.51
CA ILE A 391 0.18 29.57 -5.10
C ILE A 391 -0.41 30.62 -4.18
N SER A 392 -1.72 30.81 -4.28
CA SER A 392 -2.52 31.56 -3.32
C SER A 392 -3.27 30.58 -2.43
N ILE A 393 -3.43 30.91 -1.15
CA ILE A 393 -4.03 30.01 -0.15
C ILE A 393 -5.02 30.76 0.72
N GLY A 394 -6.20 30.20 0.93
CA GLY A 394 -7.15 30.61 1.97
C GLY A 394 -7.24 29.56 3.07
N VAL A 395 -7.15 29.96 4.34
CA VAL A 395 -7.07 29.08 5.51
C VAL A 395 -8.11 29.45 6.55
N MET A 396 -8.88 28.47 6.99
CA MET A 396 -9.91 28.62 8.01
C MET A 396 -9.67 27.62 9.15
N GLU A 397 -9.60 28.11 10.39
CA GLU A 397 -9.72 27.28 11.59
C GLU A 397 -11.19 26.90 11.81
N MET A 398 -11.43 25.65 12.18
CA MET A 398 -12.76 25.08 12.27
C MET A 398 -13.45 25.43 13.59
N GLU A 399 -14.74 25.75 13.51
CA GLU A 399 -15.60 26.06 14.66
C GLU A 399 -16.62 24.93 14.91
N GLU A 400 -16.80 24.52 16.18
CA GLU A 400 -17.61 23.35 16.61
C GLU A 400 -19.10 23.36 16.17
N ARG A 401 -19.64 24.53 15.81
CA ARG A 401 -21.07 24.70 15.47
C ARG A 401 -21.32 24.99 14.01
N GLU A 402 -20.28 25.01 13.20
CA GLU A 402 -20.37 25.26 11.78
C GLU A 402 -20.20 23.97 10.97
N THR A 403 -20.88 23.93 9.84
CA THR A 403 -20.77 22.80 8.93
C THR A 403 -19.45 22.87 8.16
N PHE A 404 -18.85 21.72 7.85
CA PHE A 404 -17.63 21.68 7.04
C PHE A 404 -17.78 22.43 5.71
N GLY A 405 -18.96 22.38 5.08
CA GLY A 405 -19.26 23.12 3.86
C GLY A 405 -19.17 24.64 4.03
N ASN A 406 -19.68 25.19 5.13
CA ASN A 406 -19.60 26.63 5.41
C ASN A 406 -18.15 27.07 5.64
N GLN A 407 -17.38 26.27 6.37
CA GLN A 407 -15.97 26.59 6.66
C GLN A 407 -15.09 26.47 5.41
N LEU A 408 -15.37 25.49 4.54
CA LEU A 408 -14.72 25.39 3.24
C LEU A 408 -15.05 26.59 2.35
N ASN A 409 -16.31 27.04 2.34
CA ASN A 409 -16.69 28.27 1.63
C ASN A 409 -15.98 29.51 2.20
N ALA A 410 -15.78 29.59 3.53
CA ALA A 410 -14.99 30.67 4.14
C ALA A 410 -13.52 30.63 3.69
N ALA A 411 -12.90 29.45 3.63
CA ALA A 411 -11.56 29.28 3.09
C ALA A 411 -11.47 29.69 1.60
N ASP A 412 -12.51 29.41 0.80
CA ASP A 412 -12.60 29.85 -0.60
C ASP A 412 -12.65 31.38 -0.71
N GLN A 413 -13.44 32.06 0.14
CA GLN A 413 -13.46 33.52 0.17
C GLN A 413 -12.11 34.11 0.57
N LEU A 414 -11.38 33.47 1.49
CA LEU A 414 -10.03 33.88 1.85
C LEU A 414 -9.04 33.67 0.69
N LEU A 415 -9.15 32.56 -0.05
CA LEU A 415 -8.37 32.33 -1.25
C LEU A 415 -8.63 33.40 -2.32
N TYR A 416 -9.90 33.78 -2.50
CA TYR A 416 -10.28 34.88 -3.38
C TYR A 416 -9.61 36.19 -2.97
N MET A 417 -9.55 36.48 -1.66
CA MET A 417 -8.86 37.66 -1.13
C MET A 417 -7.35 37.59 -1.35
N ALA A 418 -6.72 36.42 -1.19
CA ALA A 418 -5.31 36.22 -1.52
C ALA A 418 -5.03 36.53 -3.00
N LYS A 419 -5.86 36.03 -3.91
CA LYS A 419 -5.77 36.30 -5.35
C LYS A 419 -5.94 37.79 -5.68
N LYS A 420 -6.93 38.45 -5.07
CA LYS A 420 -7.20 39.88 -5.29
C LYS A 420 -6.11 40.79 -4.77
N ASN A 421 -5.48 40.45 -3.65
CA ASN A 421 -4.48 41.31 -3.03
C ASN A 421 -3.07 41.15 -3.63
N GLY A 422 -2.92 40.40 -4.73
CA GLY A 422 -1.66 40.29 -5.47
C GLY A 422 -1.04 38.91 -5.47
N ARG A 423 -1.81 37.86 -5.14
CA ARG A 423 -1.41 36.45 -5.24
C ARG A 423 -0.19 36.09 -4.38
N ASN A 424 0.32 34.86 -4.50
CA ASN A 424 1.48 34.36 -3.77
C ASN A 424 1.44 34.71 -2.28
N ARG A 425 0.35 34.38 -1.58
CA ARG A 425 0.16 34.67 -0.16
C ARG A 425 -0.89 33.80 0.50
N VAL A 426 -0.83 33.72 1.83
CA VAL A 426 -1.84 33.06 2.66
C VAL A 426 -2.80 34.08 3.27
N TYR A 427 -4.11 33.87 3.11
CA TYR A 427 -5.16 34.59 3.82
C TYR A 427 -5.80 33.71 4.89
N SER A 428 -5.92 34.24 6.09
CA SER A 428 -6.53 33.57 7.25
C SER A 428 -7.13 34.59 8.20
N SER A 429 -7.80 34.14 9.27
CA SER A 429 -8.27 35.03 10.36
C SER A 429 -7.18 35.96 10.91
N LEU A 430 -5.91 35.56 10.82
CA LEU A 430 -4.76 36.35 11.27
C LEU A 430 -4.35 37.48 10.33
N THR A 431 -4.65 37.39 9.03
CA THR A 431 -4.21 38.37 8.01
C THR A 431 -5.33 39.27 7.49
N ILE A 432 -6.59 39.00 7.87
CA ILE A 432 -7.73 39.89 7.58
C ILE A 432 -7.52 41.34 8.09
N PRO A 433 -6.96 41.59 9.29
CA PRO A 433 -6.72 42.96 9.76
C PRO A 433 -5.77 43.76 8.86
N GLU A 434 -4.77 43.15 8.23
CA GLU A 434 -3.80 43.83 7.37
C GLU A 434 -4.38 44.19 5.98
N ALA A 435 -5.29 43.35 5.47
CA ALA A 435 -5.95 43.56 4.18
C ALA A 435 -6.90 44.76 4.17
N LEU A 436 -7.57 45.02 5.30
CA LEU A 436 -8.47 46.15 5.48
C LEU A 436 -7.72 47.48 5.65
N ILE A 437 -6.46 47.44 6.07
CA ILE A 437 -5.60 48.64 6.24
C ILE A 437 -4.99 49.09 4.89
N SER A 438 -4.95 48.21 3.88
CA SER A 438 -4.22 48.43 2.63
C SER A 438 -5.07 48.95 1.45
N GLN A 439 -6.34 49.31 1.66
CA GLN A 439 -7.16 49.95 0.61
C GLN A 439 -7.08 51.49 0.69
N PRO A 440 -6.61 52.20 -0.36
CA PRO A 440 -6.76 53.65 -0.42
C PRO A 440 -8.26 53.97 -0.54
N GLN A 441 -8.79 54.77 0.40
CA GLN A 441 -10.15 55.30 0.27
C GLN A 441 -10.23 56.22 -0.95
N GLU A 442 -11.01 55.83 -1.97
CA GLU A 442 -11.43 56.78 -3.00
C GLU A 442 -12.35 57.85 -2.39
N PRO A 443 -12.21 59.13 -2.77
CA PRO A 443 -13.00 60.20 -2.20
C PRO A 443 -14.45 60.11 -2.68
N HIS A 444 -15.37 59.92 -1.73
CA HIS A 444 -16.82 59.98 -1.94
C HIS A 444 -17.23 61.29 -2.63
N THR A 445 -17.71 61.19 -3.88
CA THR A 445 -18.44 62.25 -4.56
C THR A 445 -19.78 62.47 -3.87
N ARG A 446 -19.92 63.64 -3.22
CA ARG A 446 -21.18 64.14 -2.65
C ARG A 446 -22.21 64.31 -3.76
N VAL A 447 -23.25 63.47 -3.75
CA VAL A 447 -24.49 63.70 -4.51
C VAL A 447 -25.32 64.74 -3.75
N THR A 448 -25.40 65.95 -4.29
CA THR A 448 -26.29 67.02 -3.82
C THR A 448 -27.74 66.69 -4.19
N ARG A 449 -28.58 66.42 -3.18
CA ARG A 449 -30.04 66.35 -3.34
C ARG A 449 -30.60 67.75 -3.61
N ARG A 450 -31.35 67.93 -4.70
CA ARG A 450 -32.23 69.09 -4.89
C ARG A 450 -33.55 68.89 -4.13
N PRO A 451 -34.11 69.92 -3.47
CA PRO A 451 -35.44 69.87 -2.88
C PRO A 451 -36.51 70.09 -3.95
N GLY A 452 -37.62 69.36 -3.85
CA GLY A 452 -38.70 69.37 -4.84
C GLY A 452 -39.66 70.56 -4.74
N THR A 453 -40.58 70.63 -5.70
CA THR A 453 -41.84 71.37 -5.59
C THR A 453 -42.88 70.80 -6.57
N ARG A 454 -44.02 70.43 -5.98
CA ARG A 454 -45.42 70.35 -6.47
C ARG A 454 -45.75 69.60 -7.76
#